data_AF-A0A7C2JXN9-F1
#
_entry.id   AF-A0A7C2JXN9-F1
#
_cell.length_a   1.000
_cell.length_b   1.000
_cell.length_c   1.000
_cell.angle_alpha   90.00
_cell.angle_beta   90.00
_cell.angle_gamma   90.00
#
_symmetry.space_group_name_H-M   'P 1'
#
loop_
_entity.id
_entity.type
_entity.pdbx_description
1 polymer ?
#
loop_
_entity_poly.entity_id
_entity_poly.type
_entity_poly.pdbx_seq_one_letter_code
_entity_poly.pdbx_strand_id
1 'polypeptide(L)'
;MEFTRNAVRSRSLAVGWAAAVLLLPPTSASAQAPQPSLKEHVNSIVDEVVSAQLEVKVTRRRSKILRMKQDVFRVAVADPSILDFVAFGTREVEIIGKETGSTTVTLWVGDQAAPRLLSLLVTVVKDDAVVQQRRLEYAELESMLNELFPNSRVQLIPIADKLIVSAALLMLAADQTIAGWSLWAGVIILCREILVSG
;
A
#
# COMPACT_ATOMS: atom_id res chain seq x y z
N MET A 1 37.32 17.24 76.63
CA MET A 1 38.25 17.84 75.66
C MET A 1 38.07 17.11 74.33
N GLU A 2 37.59 17.85 73.33
CA GLU A 2 37.92 17.81 71.87
C GLU A 2 38.39 16.50 71.21
N PHE A 3 38.09 16.15 69.94
CA PHE A 3 37.24 16.65 68.85
C PHE A 3 37.32 15.60 67.70
N THR A 4 36.30 15.54 66.84
CA THR A 4 36.30 15.13 65.41
C THR A 4 36.13 13.68 64.88
N ARG A 5 35.09 13.61 64.02
CA ARG A 5 35.06 13.15 62.59
C ARG A 5 34.82 11.66 62.23
N ASN A 6 33.60 11.46 61.70
CA ASN A 6 33.30 11.20 60.27
C ASN A 6 33.29 9.74 59.72
N ALA A 7 32.34 9.57 58.78
CA ALA A 7 32.27 8.62 57.66
C ALA A 7 31.62 7.22 57.85
N VAL A 8 30.34 7.16 57.46
CA VAL A 8 29.77 6.33 56.36
C VAL A 8 30.46 4.99 56.04
N ARG A 9 29.75 3.87 56.18
CA ARG A 9 29.42 2.94 55.06
C ARG A 9 28.40 1.87 55.43
N SER A 10 27.59 1.53 54.42
CA SER A 10 26.49 0.58 54.36
C SER A 10 26.87 -0.91 54.44
N ARG A 11 25.91 -1.76 54.82
CA ARG A 11 25.32 -2.85 53.99
C ARG A 11 24.48 -3.85 54.80
N SER A 12 23.16 -3.78 54.59
CA SER A 12 22.27 -4.84 54.06
C SER A 12 22.56 -6.34 54.36
N LEU A 13 21.54 -7.00 54.94
CA LEU A 13 20.91 -8.29 54.57
C LEU A 13 20.84 -9.40 55.64
N ALA A 14 19.58 -9.71 55.97
CA ALA A 14 18.94 -11.04 55.93
C ALA A 14 19.07 -12.01 57.12
N VAL A 15 18.01 -12.83 57.19
CA VAL A 15 17.75 -14.01 58.03
C VAL A 15 17.27 -13.63 59.43
N GLY A 16 16.05 -13.91 59.88
CA GLY A 16 14.99 -14.86 59.52
C GLY A 16 14.30 -15.19 60.86
N TRP A 17 13.08 -15.73 60.87
CA TRP A 17 12.60 -16.71 61.87
C TRP A 17 11.17 -17.14 61.55
N ALA A 18 10.86 -18.34 62.02
CA ALA A 18 9.85 -19.25 61.52
C ALA A 18 8.46 -19.09 62.17
N ALA A 19 7.49 -19.70 61.47
CA ALA A 19 6.32 -20.42 61.98
C ALA A 19 5.17 -19.64 62.65
N ALA A 20 3.99 -19.70 62.01
CA ALA A 20 2.83 -20.41 62.55
C ALA A 20 1.66 -20.38 61.55
N VAL A 21 1.19 -21.56 61.17
CA VAL A 21 -0.04 -21.78 60.41
C VAL A 21 -1.23 -21.51 61.33
N LEU A 22 -2.06 -20.52 60.98
CA LEU A 22 -3.41 -20.35 61.52
C LEU A 22 -4.36 -20.01 60.37
N LEU A 23 -5.48 -20.73 60.35
CA LEU A 23 -6.55 -20.74 59.34
C LEU A 23 -6.93 -19.33 58.84
N LEU A 24 -6.78 -19.09 57.53
CA LEU A 24 -7.48 -18.01 56.84
C LEU A 24 -8.92 -18.47 56.49
N PRO A 25 -9.96 -17.64 56.69
CA PRO A 25 -11.19 -17.76 55.92
C PRO A 25 -10.90 -17.37 54.45
N PRO A 26 -11.66 -17.84 53.46
CA PRO A 26 -11.52 -17.30 52.11
C PRO A 26 -11.96 -15.84 52.16
N THR A 27 -11.00 -14.91 52.20
CA THR A 27 -11.25 -13.56 51.72
C THR A 27 -11.67 -13.73 50.27
N SER A 28 -12.96 -13.57 50.03
CA SER A 28 -13.54 -13.36 48.72
C SER A 28 -12.66 -12.32 48.04
N ALA A 29 -11.85 -12.77 47.08
CA ALA A 29 -11.26 -11.86 46.12
C ALA A 29 -12.43 -11.07 45.57
N SER A 30 -12.43 -9.77 45.86
CA SER A 30 -13.30 -8.81 45.22
C SER A 30 -13.15 -9.02 43.72
N ALA A 31 -14.09 -9.76 43.14
CA ALA A 31 -14.39 -9.71 41.74
C ALA A 31 -14.84 -8.28 41.49
N GLN A 32 -13.87 -7.42 41.19
CA GLN A 32 -14.10 -6.11 40.63
C GLN A 32 -14.91 -6.38 39.36
N ALA A 33 -16.22 -6.15 39.43
CA ALA A 33 -17.09 -6.22 38.28
C ALA A 33 -16.48 -5.37 37.16
N PRO A 34 -16.51 -5.82 35.90
CA PRO A 34 -16.06 -5.00 34.79
C PRO A 34 -16.93 -3.74 34.78
N GLN A 35 -16.30 -2.59 35.02
CA GLN A 35 -16.97 -1.30 35.11
C GLN A 35 -17.89 -1.11 33.89
N PRO A 36 -19.22 -1.04 34.07
CA PRO A 36 -20.16 -0.85 32.96
C PRO A 36 -20.05 0.53 32.31
N SER A 37 -19.32 1.47 32.92
CA SER A 37 -19.20 2.87 32.50
C SER A 37 -18.41 3.10 31.21
N LEU A 38 -17.54 2.18 30.80
CA LEU A 38 -16.73 2.36 29.58
C LEU A 38 -17.53 2.02 28.30
N LYS A 39 -18.41 1.02 28.37
CA LYS A 39 -19.26 0.63 27.23
C LYS A 39 -20.38 1.64 26.98
N GLU A 40 -20.90 2.27 28.03
CA GLU A 40 -21.86 3.38 27.91
C GLU A 40 -21.21 4.65 27.35
N HIS A 41 -19.96 4.98 27.72
CA HIS A 41 -19.23 6.12 27.14
C HIS A 41 -18.87 5.92 25.67
N VAL A 42 -18.54 4.69 25.25
CA VAL A 42 -18.22 4.43 23.83
C VAL A 42 -19.50 4.48 22.97
N ASN A 43 -20.63 3.98 23.49
CA ASN A 43 -21.92 4.07 22.82
C ASN A 43 -22.51 5.50 22.80
N SER A 44 -22.11 6.39 23.72
CA SER A 44 -22.54 7.80 23.71
C SER A 44 -21.72 8.71 22.79
N ILE A 45 -20.61 8.20 22.22
CA ILE A 45 -19.71 8.98 21.35
C ILE A 45 -19.87 8.59 19.87
N VAL A 46 -20.28 7.34 19.58
CA VAL A 46 -20.40 6.83 18.21
C VAL A 46 -21.86 6.80 17.77
N ASP A 47 -22.30 7.88 17.13
CA ASP A 47 -23.67 8.09 16.65
C ASP A 47 -24.00 7.25 15.40
N GLU A 48 -23.06 7.08 14.46
CA GLU A 48 -23.25 6.25 13.26
C GLU A 48 -21.90 5.75 12.68
N VAL A 49 -21.79 4.45 12.37
CA VAL A 49 -20.63 3.89 11.66
C VAL A 49 -20.87 3.95 10.16
N VAL A 50 -20.33 4.98 9.50
CA VAL A 50 -20.51 5.20 8.06
C VAL A 50 -19.53 4.32 7.27
N SER A 51 -20.07 3.25 6.67
CA SER A 51 -19.34 2.38 5.74
C SER A 51 -19.14 3.06 4.39
N ALA A 52 -18.04 2.75 3.69
CA ALA A 52 -17.77 3.32 2.37
C ALA A 52 -18.83 2.89 1.35
N GLN A 53 -19.61 3.83 0.83
CA GLN A 53 -20.74 3.55 -0.08
C GLN A 53 -20.36 3.68 -1.56
N LEU A 54 -19.22 4.31 -1.86
CA LEU A 54 -18.80 4.61 -3.22
C LEU A 54 -17.34 4.23 -3.45
N GLU A 55 -17.11 3.41 -4.46
CA GLU A 55 -15.78 3.07 -4.93
C GLU A 55 -15.31 4.06 -5.99
N VAL A 56 -14.12 4.63 -5.79
CA VAL A 56 -13.49 5.53 -6.76
C VAL A 56 -12.13 4.98 -7.15
N LYS A 57 -11.95 4.78 -8.46
CA LYS A 57 -10.66 4.35 -9.02
C LYS A 57 -9.86 5.57 -9.49
N VAL A 58 -8.62 5.65 -9.01
CA VAL A 58 -7.64 6.69 -9.35
C VAL A 58 -6.35 6.01 -9.85
N THR A 59 -5.68 6.61 -10.81
CA THR A 59 -4.40 6.11 -11.31
C THR A 59 -3.26 6.79 -10.57
N ARG A 60 -2.22 6.05 -10.20
CA ARG A 60 -1.03 6.58 -9.54
C ARG A 60 -0.44 7.73 -10.35
N ARG A 61 -0.07 8.84 -9.70
CA ARG A 61 0.43 10.09 -10.30
C ARG A 61 -0.58 10.81 -11.20
N ARG A 62 -1.84 10.40 -11.20
CA ARG A 62 -2.94 11.16 -11.81
C ARG A 62 -3.88 11.63 -10.73
N SER A 63 -4.58 12.71 -11.02
CA SER A 63 -5.62 13.25 -10.15
C SER A 63 -7.00 13.02 -10.74
N LYS A 64 -8.01 13.08 -9.87
CA LYS A 64 -9.43 13.04 -10.25
C LYS A 64 -10.17 14.07 -9.44
N ILE A 65 -10.89 14.95 -10.12
CA ILE A 65 -11.73 15.95 -9.47
C ILE A 65 -13.10 15.35 -9.21
N LEU A 66 -13.53 15.40 -7.95
CA LEU A 66 -14.86 15.02 -7.52
C LEU A 66 -15.66 16.30 -7.26
N ARG A 67 -16.75 16.48 -8.01
CA ARG A 67 -17.65 17.62 -7.87
C ARG A 67 -18.88 17.22 -7.07
N MET A 68 -19.08 17.86 -5.94
CA MET A 68 -20.13 17.57 -4.98
C MET A 68 -21.39 18.38 -5.25
N LYS A 69 -22.54 17.77 -4.96
CA LYS A 69 -23.85 18.44 -4.99
C LYS A 69 -24.13 19.29 -3.76
N GLN A 70 -23.26 19.28 -2.75
CA GLN A 70 -23.39 20.05 -1.51
C GLN A 70 -22.01 20.57 -1.13
N ASP A 71 -21.96 21.59 -0.28
CA ASP A 71 -20.71 22.17 0.18
C ASP A 71 -19.95 21.18 1.07
N VAL A 72 -18.65 21.08 0.84
CA VAL A 72 -17.68 20.27 1.56
C VAL A 72 -16.91 21.21 2.49
N PHE A 73 -16.93 20.92 3.78
CA PHE A 73 -16.21 21.73 4.79
C PHE A 73 -15.06 20.96 5.44
N ARG A 74 -15.03 19.63 5.30
CA ARG A 74 -13.91 18.81 5.76
C ARG A 74 -13.74 17.58 4.88
N VAL A 75 -12.48 17.18 4.70
CA VAL A 75 -12.07 15.92 4.09
C VAL A 75 -11.02 15.28 4.98
N ALA A 76 -11.10 13.97 5.16
CA ALA A 76 -10.11 13.17 5.88
C ALA A 76 -9.74 11.96 5.03
N VAL A 77 -8.46 11.61 5.04
CA VAL A 77 -7.91 10.44 4.36
C VAL A 77 -7.34 9.51 5.42
N ALA A 78 -7.67 8.23 5.36
CA ALA A 78 -7.19 7.24 6.33
C ALA A 78 -5.66 7.03 6.23
N ASP A 79 -5.13 6.90 5.02
CA ASP A 79 -3.68 6.80 4.77
C ASP A 79 -3.19 7.86 3.75
N PRO A 80 -2.54 8.95 4.23
CA PRO A 80 -1.96 10.00 3.39
C PRO A 80 -0.78 9.57 2.51
N SER A 81 -0.22 8.37 2.73
CA SER A 81 0.88 7.82 1.93
C SER A 81 0.36 7.32 0.58
N ILE A 82 -0.85 6.75 0.58
CA ILE A 82 -1.52 6.19 -0.61
C ILE A 82 -2.15 7.31 -1.44
N LEU A 83 -2.78 8.28 -0.79
CA LEU A 83 -3.63 9.27 -1.44
C LEU A 83 -3.52 10.63 -0.74
N ASP A 84 -3.58 11.68 -1.54
CA ASP A 84 -3.67 13.05 -1.06
C ASP A 84 -4.91 13.74 -1.65
N PHE A 85 -5.32 14.85 -1.07
CA PHE A 85 -6.45 15.63 -1.56
C PHE A 85 -6.17 17.13 -1.53
N VAL A 86 -6.80 17.85 -2.46
CA VAL A 86 -6.81 19.30 -2.51
C VAL A 86 -8.25 19.76 -2.70
N ALA A 87 -8.76 20.57 -1.77
CA ALA A 87 -10.08 21.17 -1.93
C ALA A 87 -9.97 22.41 -2.82
N PHE A 88 -10.66 22.39 -3.96
CA PHE A 88 -10.83 23.54 -4.84
C PHE A 88 -12.21 24.15 -4.58
N GLY A 89 -12.25 25.33 -3.97
CA GLY A 89 -13.51 25.98 -3.60
C GLY A 89 -14.32 25.17 -2.57
N THR A 90 -15.64 25.33 -2.59
CA THR A 90 -16.53 24.72 -1.58
C THR A 90 -17.12 23.38 -1.99
N ARG A 91 -17.05 23.00 -3.28
CA ARG A 91 -17.76 21.81 -3.80
C ARG A 91 -16.89 20.91 -4.66
N GLU A 92 -15.63 21.24 -4.84
CA GLU A 92 -14.72 20.44 -5.66
C GLU A 92 -13.57 19.95 -4.81
N VAL A 93 -13.31 18.65 -4.89
CA VAL A 93 -12.20 18.00 -4.19
C VAL A 93 -11.42 17.24 -5.23
N GLU A 94 -10.18 17.67 -5.46
CA GLU A 94 -9.22 16.91 -6.24
C GLU A 94 -8.59 15.83 -5.36
N ILE A 95 -8.57 14.61 -5.87
CA ILE A 95 -7.93 13.46 -5.25
C ILE A 95 -6.72 13.08 -6.08
N ILE A 96 -5.57 12.92 -5.44
CA ILE A 96 -4.28 12.65 -6.09
C ILE A 96 -3.76 11.30 -5.58
N GLY A 97 -3.57 10.35 -6.50
CA GLY A 97 -2.99 9.04 -6.15
C GLY A 97 -1.48 9.12 -6.02
N LYS A 98 -0.93 8.82 -4.84
CA LYS A 98 0.52 8.81 -4.57
C LYS A 98 1.12 7.42 -4.74
N GLU A 99 0.59 6.45 -4.01
CA GLU A 99 1.02 5.05 -4.04
C GLU A 99 -0.14 4.12 -4.36
N THR A 100 0.19 2.90 -4.80
CA THR A 100 -0.82 1.89 -5.11
C THR A 100 -1.36 1.26 -3.84
N GLY A 101 -2.67 1.23 -3.69
CA GLY A 101 -3.33 0.71 -2.49
C GLY A 101 -4.78 1.16 -2.44
N SER A 102 -5.48 0.79 -1.39
CA SER A 102 -6.86 1.22 -1.13
C SER A 102 -6.89 1.97 0.20
N THR A 103 -7.57 3.12 0.22
CA THR A 103 -7.75 3.93 1.42
C THR A 103 -9.16 4.48 1.46
N THR A 104 -9.67 4.68 2.66
CA THR A 104 -10.96 5.34 2.87
C THR A 104 -10.77 6.85 2.91
N VAL A 105 -11.67 7.56 2.23
CA VAL A 105 -11.77 9.02 2.27
C VAL A 105 -13.13 9.38 2.82
N THR A 106 -13.16 10.19 3.87
CA THR A 106 -14.40 10.66 4.50
C THR A 106 -14.55 12.15 4.22
N LEU A 107 -15.70 12.54 3.69
CA LEU A 107 -16.08 13.93 3.46
C LEU A 107 -17.25 14.28 4.36
N TRP A 108 -17.23 15.50 4.89
CA TRP A 108 -18.38 16.07 5.55
C TRP A 108 -19.01 17.08 4.60
N VAL A 109 -20.27 16.83 4.25
CA VAL A 109 -21.02 17.58 3.24
C VAL A 109 -22.36 18.08 3.77
N GLY A 110 -22.86 19.20 3.24
CA GLY A 110 -24.14 19.79 3.63
C GLY A 110 -23.99 21.00 4.55
N ASP A 111 -24.87 21.12 5.53
CA ASP A 111 -24.90 22.25 6.45
C ASP A 111 -23.97 22.03 7.66
N GLN A 112 -23.34 23.10 8.16
CA GLN A 112 -22.45 23.04 9.32
C GLN A 112 -23.20 22.61 10.59
N ALA A 113 -24.50 22.91 10.70
CA ALA A 113 -25.30 22.53 11.85
C ALA A 113 -25.65 21.03 11.89
N ALA A 114 -25.68 20.36 10.74
CA ALA A 114 -26.02 18.94 10.62
C ALA A 114 -25.23 18.29 9.46
N PRO A 115 -23.93 18.04 9.66
CA PRO A 115 -23.05 17.56 8.60
C PRO A 115 -23.39 16.12 8.21
N ARG A 116 -23.52 15.85 6.90
CA ARG A 116 -23.64 14.47 6.39
C ARG A 116 -22.26 13.90 6.10
N LEU A 117 -22.00 12.71 6.62
CA LEU A 117 -20.76 11.97 6.40
C LEU A 117 -20.88 11.14 5.12
N LEU A 118 -19.94 11.33 4.20
CA LEU A 118 -19.80 10.53 2.99
C LEU A 118 -18.46 9.80 3.04
N SER A 119 -18.49 8.48 3.17
CA SER A 119 -17.31 7.63 3.15
C SER A 119 -17.15 6.98 1.77
N LEU A 120 -15.95 7.10 1.18
CA LEU A 120 -15.58 6.52 -0.11
C LEU A 120 -14.40 5.59 0.06
N LEU A 121 -14.42 4.47 -0.67
CA LEU A 121 -13.27 3.60 -0.81
C LEU A 121 -12.54 4.00 -2.09
N VAL A 122 -11.36 4.58 -1.94
CA VAL A 122 -10.54 4.99 -3.08
C VAL A 122 -9.45 3.96 -3.31
N THR A 123 -9.41 3.41 -4.51
CA THR A 123 -8.40 2.44 -4.92
C THR A 123 -7.48 3.07 -5.97
N VAL A 124 -6.20 3.18 -5.61
CA VAL A 124 -5.15 3.71 -6.48
C VAL A 124 -4.48 2.55 -7.21
N VAL A 125 -4.60 2.53 -8.53
CA VAL A 125 -3.98 1.53 -9.40
C VAL A 125 -2.76 2.07 -10.13
N LYS A 126 -1.90 1.18 -10.63
CA LYS A 126 -0.77 1.56 -11.50
C LYS A 126 -1.30 2.11 -12.83
N ASP A 127 -0.52 2.99 -13.45
CA ASP A 127 -0.79 3.47 -14.81
C ASP A 127 -0.36 2.41 -15.83
N ASP A 128 -1.15 1.34 -15.93
CA ASP A 128 -0.89 0.25 -16.87
C ASP A 128 -1.46 0.53 -18.27
N ALA A 129 -1.99 1.73 -18.52
CA ALA A 129 -2.59 2.10 -19.80
C ALA A 129 -1.60 1.90 -20.97
N VAL A 130 -0.32 2.22 -20.75
CA VAL A 130 0.74 2.04 -21.74
C VAL A 130 1.04 0.56 -22.01
N VAL A 131 0.89 -0.32 -21.01
CA VAL A 131 1.12 -1.77 -21.17
C VAL A 131 -0.06 -2.42 -21.88
N GLN A 132 -1.28 -2.00 -21.55
CA GLN A 132 -2.48 -2.59 -22.12
C GLN A 132 -2.75 -2.17 -23.56
N GLN A 133 -2.41 -0.92 -23.93
CA GLN A 133 -2.47 -0.49 -25.32
C GLN A 133 -1.54 -1.33 -26.22
N ARG A 134 -0.31 -1.61 -25.76
CA ARG A 134 0.61 -2.50 -26.50
C ARG A 134 0.02 -3.90 -26.73
N ARG A 135 -0.66 -4.48 -25.73
CA ARG A 135 -1.26 -5.83 -25.88
C ARG A 135 -2.38 -5.88 -26.92
N LEU A 136 -3.18 -4.82 -27.04
CA LEU A 136 -4.26 -4.76 -28.03
C LEU A 136 -3.71 -4.62 -29.46
N GLU A 137 -2.67 -3.80 -29.64
CA GLU A 137 -1.98 -3.64 -30.93
C GLU A 137 -1.37 -4.97 -31.42
N TYR A 138 -0.80 -5.78 -30.53
CA TYR A 138 -0.27 -7.11 -30.91
C TYR A 138 -1.37 -8.12 -31.25
N ALA A 139 -2.53 -8.06 -30.59
CA ALA A 139 -3.64 -8.96 -30.89
C ALA A 139 -4.28 -8.65 -32.26
N GLU A 140 -4.38 -7.37 -32.61
CA GLU A 140 -4.84 -6.94 -33.94
C GLU A 140 -3.86 -7.35 -35.02
N LEU A 141 -2.55 -7.15 -34.79
CA LEU A 141 -1.51 -7.62 -35.70
C LEU A 141 -1.52 -9.14 -35.86
N GLU A 142 -1.71 -9.89 -34.77
CA GLU A 142 -1.83 -11.35 -34.79
C GLU A 142 -3.00 -11.80 -35.68
N SER A 143 -4.15 -11.14 -35.55
CA SER A 143 -5.31 -11.41 -36.39
C SER A 143 -5.00 -11.15 -37.86
N MET A 144 -4.41 -9.99 -38.18
CA MET A 144 -4.04 -9.65 -39.56
C MET A 144 -3.02 -10.64 -40.14
N LEU A 145 -2.03 -11.06 -39.34
CA LEU A 145 -0.99 -11.98 -39.81
C LEU A 145 -1.54 -13.39 -40.07
N ASN A 146 -2.43 -13.88 -39.20
CA ASN A 146 -3.09 -15.16 -39.39
C ASN A 146 -4.07 -15.15 -40.58
N GLU A 147 -4.66 -14.00 -40.90
CA GLU A 147 -5.47 -13.80 -42.10
C GLU A 147 -4.61 -13.79 -43.38
N LEU A 148 -3.45 -13.11 -43.34
CA LEU A 148 -2.51 -13.06 -44.47
C LEU A 148 -1.76 -14.39 -44.70
N PHE A 149 -1.58 -15.21 -43.67
CA PHE A 149 -0.84 -16.49 -43.73
C PHE A 149 -1.66 -17.66 -43.13
N PRO A 150 -2.73 -18.12 -43.80
CA PRO A 150 -3.68 -19.09 -43.24
C PRO A 150 -3.10 -20.49 -42.95
N ASN A 151 -1.95 -20.84 -43.55
CA ASN A 151 -1.25 -22.11 -43.30
C ASN A 151 -0.24 -22.03 -42.14
N SER A 152 -0.08 -20.86 -41.51
CA SER A 152 0.84 -20.64 -40.41
C SER A 152 0.07 -20.10 -39.20
N ARG A 153 0.04 -20.84 -38.09
CA ARG A 153 -0.49 -20.32 -36.83
C ARG A 153 0.59 -19.46 -36.18
N VAL A 154 0.42 -18.15 -36.19
CA VAL A 154 1.31 -17.21 -35.53
C VAL A 154 0.65 -16.70 -34.26
N GLN A 155 1.34 -16.86 -33.13
CA GLN A 155 0.93 -16.36 -31.83
C GLN A 155 1.97 -15.35 -31.34
N LEU A 156 1.55 -14.11 -31.09
CA LEU A 156 2.44 -13.03 -30.66
C LEU A 156 2.41 -12.92 -29.13
N ILE A 157 3.43 -13.47 -28.47
CA ILE A 157 3.62 -13.29 -27.02
C ILE A 157 4.51 -12.05 -26.82
N PRO A 158 4.00 -10.96 -26.21
CA PRO A 158 4.80 -9.76 -26.00
C PRO A 158 5.85 -9.99 -24.91
N ILE A 159 7.05 -10.37 -25.32
CA ILE A 159 8.25 -10.39 -24.47
C ILE A 159 9.17 -9.30 -25.02
N ALA A 160 8.87 -8.07 -24.60
CA ALA A 160 9.44 -6.85 -25.16
C ALA A 160 10.97 -6.81 -25.01
N ASP A 161 11.61 -6.44 -26.12
CA ASP A 161 13.02 -6.09 -26.33
C ASP A 161 14.08 -7.21 -26.18
N LYS A 162 14.00 -8.07 -25.16
CA LYS A 162 15.15 -8.93 -24.79
C LYS A 162 15.31 -10.19 -25.65
N LEU A 163 14.21 -10.83 -26.05
CA LEU A 163 14.26 -11.98 -26.97
C LEU A 163 14.59 -11.55 -28.41
N ILE A 164 14.22 -10.32 -28.79
CA ILE A 164 14.50 -9.78 -30.13
C ILE A 164 16.01 -9.57 -30.31
N VAL A 165 16.70 -9.01 -29.30
CA VAL A 165 18.17 -8.85 -29.35
C VAL A 165 18.88 -10.20 -29.43
N SER A 166 18.43 -11.19 -28.65
CA SER A 166 18.99 -12.54 -28.71
C SER A 166 18.76 -13.21 -30.07
N ALA A 167 17.56 -13.13 -30.62
CA ALA A 167 17.23 -13.73 -31.91
C ALA A 167 17.96 -13.05 -33.07
N ALA A 168 18.08 -11.72 -33.05
CA ALA A 168 18.81 -10.96 -34.07
C ALA A 168 20.32 -11.30 -34.06
N LEU A 169 20.96 -11.39 -32.89
CA LEU A 169 22.37 -11.79 -32.79
C LEU A 169 22.60 -13.23 -33.27
N LEU A 170 21.68 -14.15 -32.94
CA LEU A 170 21.79 -15.56 -33.34
C LEU A 170 21.55 -15.73 -34.85
N MET A 171 20.62 -14.96 -35.44
CA MET A 171 20.39 -14.91 -36.88
C MET A 171 21.61 -14.33 -37.64
N LEU A 172 22.20 -13.23 -37.15
CA LEU A 172 23.38 -12.62 -37.78
C LEU A 172 24.66 -13.48 -37.63
N ALA A 173 24.76 -14.27 -36.56
CA ALA A 173 25.80 -15.29 -36.44
C ALA A 173 25.56 -16.46 -37.40
N ALA A 174 24.31 -16.86 -37.63
CA ALA A 174 23.95 -17.93 -38.55
C ALA A 174 24.22 -17.56 -40.02
N ASP A 175 24.00 -16.30 -40.41
CA ASP A 175 24.31 -15.77 -41.75
C ASP A 175 25.81 -15.47 -41.97
N GLN A 176 26.68 -15.83 -41.01
CA GLN A 176 28.12 -15.51 -41.00
C GLN A 176 28.44 -14.00 -41.10
N THR A 177 27.44 -13.12 -40.94
CA THR A 177 27.63 -11.67 -40.90
C THR A 177 28.44 -11.25 -39.68
N ILE A 178 28.21 -11.93 -38.55
CA ILE A 178 29.00 -11.79 -37.32
C ILE A 178 29.83 -13.07 -37.15
N ALA A 179 31.08 -13.02 -37.61
CA ALA A 179 32.02 -14.14 -37.54
C ALA A 179 33.37 -13.72 -36.93
N GLY A 180 34.12 -14.70 -36.40
CA GLY A 180 35.42 -14.46 -35.77
C GLY A 180 35.31 -13.70 -34.45
N TRP A 181 36.11 -12.65 -34.27
CA TRP A 181 36.22 -11.91 -32.99
C TRP A 181 34.95 -11.13 -32.60
N SER A 182 34.09 -10.77 -33.56
CA SER A 182 32.83 -10.07 -33.30
C SER A 182 31.75 -10.98 -32.70
N LEU A 183 31.86 -12.32 -32.89
CA LEU A 183 30.97 -13.29 -32.27
C LEU A 183 31.08 -13.24 -30.73
N TRP A 184 32.30 -13.12 -30.22
CA TRP A 184 32.56 -12.98 -28.79
C TRP A 184 31.94 -11.70 -28.21
N ALA A 185 31.95 -10.59 -28.96
CA ALA A 185 31.26 -9.37 -28.56
C ALA A 185 29.74 -9.58 -28.47
N GLY A 186 29.15 -10.29 -29.44
CA GLY A 186 27.73 -10.67 -29.40
C GLY A 186 27.37 -11.53 -28.18
N VAL A 187 28.22 -12.52 -27.85
CA VAL A 187 28.04 -13.38 -26.66
C VAL A 187 28.15 -12.57 -25.36
N ILE A 188 29.11 -11.64 -25.25
CA ILE A 188 29.26 -10.79 -24.05
C ILE A 188 28.04 -9.89 -23.84
N ILE A 189 27.53 -9.28 -24.91
CA ILE A 189 26.31 -8.46 -24.87
C ILE A 189 25.12 -9.31 -24.41
N LEU A 190 24.99 -10.53 -24.94
CA LEU A 190 23.94 -11.47 -24.56
C LEU A 190 24.03 -11.87 -23.08
N CYS A 191 25.23 -12.24 -22.61
CA CYS A 191 25.46 -12.62 -21.21
C CYS A 191 25.15 -11.47 -20.26
N ARG A 192 25.57 -10.23 -20.60
CA ARG A 192 25.27 -9.04 -19.79
C ARG A 192 23.76 -8.79 -19.66
N GLU A 193 23.04 -8.91 -20.76
CA GLU A 193 21.59 -8.68 -20.79
C GLU A 193 20.83 -9.75 -19.98
N ILE A 194 21.30 -11.01 -20.03
CA ILE A 194 20.74 -12.12 -19.24
C ILE A 194 21.06 -11.97 -17.74
N LEU A 195 22.30 -11.60 -17.38
CA LEU A 195 22.75 -11.46 -15.98
C LEU A 195 22.13 -10.26 -15.25
N VAL A 196 21.88 -9.15 -15.94
CA VAL A 196 21.19 -7.97 -15.38
C VAL A 196 19.69 -8.24 -15.13
N SER A 197 19.17 -9.33 -15.68
CA SER A 197 17.75 -9.67 -15.66
C SER A 197 17.37 -10.83 -14.73
N GLY A 198 18.36 -11.41 -14.02
CA GLY A 198 18.16 -12.45 -13.01
C GLY A 198 17.78 -11.90 -11.64
#